data_AF-A0A5B1BU14-F1
#
_entry.id   AF-A0A5B1BU14-F1
#
_cell.length_a   1.000
_cell.length_b   1.000
_cell.length_c   1.000
_cell.angle_alpha   90.00
_cell.angle_beta   90.00
_cell.angle_gamma   90.00
#
_symmetry.space_group_name_H-M   'P 1'
#
loop_
_entity.id
_entity.type
_entity.pdbx_description
1 polymer ?
#
loop_
_entity_poly.entity_id
_entity_poly.type
_entity_poly.pdbx_seq_one_letter_code
_entity_poly.pdbx_strand_id
1 'polypeptide(L)'
;MRLDELQTLIASSRPAEWQRIKLSGPTYRDRFGAWSSPADGTSGIDHDSHVEVAVYRADIDLTVAYGMPESQHEHKLKFEWSENFPDSEIREISIADFFWRGSLVDRVNYVHVDGGRGIVPLGSGHQGLRITQYGLAVARLLSGIAEYDEFDRYYSSVPYELQD
;
A
#
# COMPACT_ATOMS: atom_id res chain seq x y z
N MET A 1 -13.72 -0.45 19.58
CA MET A 1 -12.67 -1.27 18.95
C MET A 1 -11.33 -0.70 19.38
N ARG A 2 -10.45 -1.55 19.90
CA ARG A 2 -9.05 -1.24 20.21
C ARG A 2 -8.17 -1.49 18.98
N LEU A 3 -6.95 -0.95 18.95
CA LEU A 3 -6.05 -1.08 17.80
C LEU A 3 -5.65 -2.54 17.54
N ASP A 4 -5.37 -3.32 18.59
CA ASP A 4 -5.04 -4.74 18.51
C ASP A 4 -6.19 -5.59 17.94
N GLU A 5 -7.43 -5.28 18.35
CA GLU A 5 -8.64 -5.90 17.82
C GLU A 5 -8.82 -5.59 16.34
N LEU A 6 -8.58 -4.34 15.94
CA LEU A 6 -8.67 -3.91 14.55
C LEU A 6 -7.62 -4.59 13.67
N GLN A 7 -6.37 -4.63 14.11
CA GLN A 7 -5.28 -5.27 13.36
C GLN A 7 -5.52 -6.78 13.22
N THR A 8 -6.04 -7.43 14.26
CA THR A 8 -6.46 -8.84 14.20
C THR A 8 -7.60 -9.04 13.19
N LEU A 9 -8.59 -8.14 13.17
CA LEU A 9 -9.69 -8.17 12.22
C LEU A 9 -9.17 -8.02 10.77
N ILE A 10 -8.30 -7.04 10.51
CA ILE A 10 -7.72 -6.80 9.20
C ILE A 10 -6.94 -8.04 8.73
N ALA A 11 -6.04 -8.56 9.56
CA ALA A 11 -5.19 -9.70 9.22
C ALA A 11 -5.95 -11.01 8.97
N SER A 12 -7.08 -11.19 9.63
CA SER A 12 -7.94 -12.39 9.47
C SER A 12 -9.02 -12.25 8.40
N SER A 13 -9.25 -11.03 7.90
CA SER A 13 -10.27 -10.76 6.89
C SER A 13 -9.90 -11.31 5.51
N ARG A 14 -10.92 -11.64 4.73
CA ARG A 14 -10.76 -12.15 3.36
C ARG A 14 -11.14 -11.07 2.35
N PRO A 15 -10.52 -11.02 1.16
CA PRO A 15 -10.86 -10.05 0.12
C PRO A 15 -12.36 -9.94 -0.21
N ALA A 16 -13.09 -11.06 -0.21
CA ALA A 16 -14.53 -11.09 -0.48
C ALA A 16 -15.38 -10.35 0.58
N GLU A 17 -14.84 -10.15 1.79
CA GLU A 17 -15.47 -9.43 2.89
C GLU A 17 -15.32 -7.91 2.72
N TRP A 18 -14.60 -7.46 1.70
CA TRP A 18 -14.42 -6.07 1.36
C TRP A 18 -15.20 -5.71 0.08
N GLN A 19 -15.74 -4.50 0.06
CA GLN A 19 -16.35 -3.88 -1.11
C GLN A 19 -15.36 -2.87 -1.67
N ARG A 20 -14.63 -3.24 -2.73
CA ARG A 20 -13.81 -2.31 -3.52
C ARG A 20 -14.73 -1.34 -4.26
N ILE A 21 -14.40 -0.05 -4.19
CA ILE A 21 -15.09 1.01 -4.92
C ILE A 21 -14.37 1.19 -6.26
N LYS A 22 -14.93 0.59 -7.32
CA LYS A 22 -14.30 0.51 -8.66
C LYS A 22 -14.53 1.75 -9.54
N LEU A 23 -15.40 2.66 -9.13
CA LEU A 23 -15.73 3.84 -9.94
C LEU A 23 -14.60 4.86 -9.83
N SER A 24 -14.09 5.31 -10.98
CA SER A 24 -13.09 6.38 -11.04
C SER A 24 -13.65 7.66 -10.41
N GLY A 25 -12.93 8.21 -9.44
CA GLY A 25 -13.34 9.41 -8.72
C GLY A 25 -12.42 9.70 -7.53
N PRO A 26 -12.56 10.88 -6.90
CA PRO A 26 -11.77 11.22 -5.73
C PRO A 26 -12.09 10.28 -4.58
N THR A 27 -11.05 9.82 -3.88
CA THR A 27 -11.19 9.09 -2.62
C THR A 27 -11.44 10.01 -1.42
N TYR A 28 -11.24 11.33 -1.61
CA TYR A 28 -11.27 12.36 -0.56
C TYR A 28 -10.29 12.07 0.59
N ARG A 29 -9.23 11.30 0.29
CA ARG A 29 -8.12 10.97 1.20
C ARG A 29 -6.85 11.59 0.63
N ASP A 30 -6.87 12.92 0.58
CA ASP A 30 -5.88 13.72 -0.14
C ASP A 30 -4.65 14.02 0.71
N ARG A 31 -3.48 14.03 0.06
CA ARG A 31 -2.25 14.63 0.57
C ARG A 31 -1.94 15.88 -0.24
N PHE A 32 -1.79 17.00 0.44
CA PHE A 32 -1.31 18.24 -0.15
C PHE A 32 0.15 18.45 0.20
N GLY A 33 0.98 18.68 -0.81
CA GLY A 33 2.37 19.08 -0.67
C GLY A 33 2.58 20.50 -1.18
N ALA A 34 3.63 21.17 -0.72
CA ALA A 34 4.06 22.42 -1.32
C ALA A 34 5.38 22.18 -2.06
N TRP A 35 5.51 22.76 -3.23
CA TRP A 35 6.77 22.75 -3.98
C TRP A 35 7.19 24.16 -4.36
N SER A 36 8.49 24.33 -4.54
CA SER A 36 9.09 25.57 -5.02
C SER A 36 10.23 25.24 -5.95
N SER A 37 10.27 25.87 -7.12
CA SER A 37 11.37 25.75 -8.07
C SER A 37 12.41 26.84 -7.83
N PRO A 38 13.66 26.48 -7.48
CA PRO A 38 14.74 27.45 -7.30
C PRO A 38 15.14 28.15 -8.61
N ALA A 39 14.80 27.57 -9.77
CA ALA A 39 15.27 28.03 -11.08
C ALA A 39 14.49 29.24 -11.60
N ASP A 40 13.20 29.35 -11.28
CA ASP A 40 12.30 30.38 -11.79
C ASP A 40 11.51 31.11 -10.68
N GLY A 41 11.73 30.75 -9.41
CA GLY A 41 11.05 31.36 -8.26
C GLY A 41 9.56 31.06 -8.19
N THR A 42 9.10 30.02 -8.91
CA THR A 42 7.70 29.58 -8.87
C THR A 42 7.44 28.65 -7.70
N SER A 43 6.22 28.65 -7.19
CA SER A 43 5.77 27.75 -6.12
C SER A 43 4.33 27.32 -6.37
N GLY A 44 3.99 26.13 -5.90
CA GLY A 44 2.66 25.55 -6.08
C GLY A 44 2.28 24.59 -4.96
N ILE A 45 1.09 24.01 -5.11
CA ILE A 45 0.58 22.94 -4.27
C ILE A 45 0.51 21.68 -5.14
N ASP A 46 1.16 20.61 -4.69
CA ASP A 46 0.99 19.27 -5.22
C ASP A 46 -0.14 18.56 -4.50
N HIS A 47 -0.81 17.67 -5.22
CA HIS A 47 -1.95 16.91 -4.74
C HIS A 47 -1.78 15.44 -5.11
N ASP A 48 -1.80 14.59 -4.10
CA ASP A 48 -1.95 13.14 -4.29
C ASP A 48 -3.24 12.67 -3.62
N SER A 49 -3.73 11.55 -4.10
CA SER A 49 -4.80 10.81 -3.43
C SER A 49 -4.54 9.32 -3.58
N HIS A 50 -5.10 8.53 -2.67
CA HIS A 50 -5.21 7.10 -2.88
C HIS A 50 -5.99 6.82 -4.15
N VAL A 51 -5.52 5.83 -4.93
CA VAL A 51 -6.14 5.44 -6.20
C VAL A 51 -7.45 4.70 -5.93
N GLU A 52 -7.50 3.92 -4.85
CA GLU A 52 -8.63 3.05 -4.56
C GLU A 52 -9.04 3.09 -3.09
N VAL A 53 -10.30 2.75 -2.84
CA VAL A 53 -10.86 2.56 -1.50
C VAL A 53 -11.63 1.24 -1.46
N ALA A 54 -11.51 0.52 -0.36
CA ALA A 54 -12.36 -0.60 -0.04
C ALA A 54 -13.00 -0.45 1.35
N VAL A 55 -14.24 -0.89 1.47
CA VAL A 55 -15.04 -0.82 2.69
C VAL A 55 -15.26 -2.22 3.23
N TYR A 56 -15.02 -2.44 4.52
CA TYR A 56 -15.30 -3.73 5.14
C TYR A 56 -16.81 -3.94 5.27
N ARG A 57 -17.36 -5.02 4.72
CA ARG A 57 -18.82 -5.20 4.57
C ARG A 57 -19.55 -5.37 5.90
N ALA A 58 -18.93 -6.06 6.86
CA ALA A 58 -19.55 -6.34 8.15
C ALA A 58 -19.53 -5.11 9.07
N ASP A 59 -18.62 -4.17 8.84
CA ASP A 59 -18.51 -2.92 9.59
C ASP A 59 -17.99 -1.80 8.70
N ILE A 60 -18.90 -0.97 8.20
CA ILE A 60 -18.61 0.08 7.23
C ILE A 60 -17.82 1.25 7.82
N ASP A 61 -17.64 1.30 9.14
CA ASP A 61 -16.75 2.26 9.79
C ASP A 61 -15.27 1.95 9.49
N LEU A 62 -14.96 0.70 9.09
CA LEU A 62 -13.63 0.27 8.66
C LEU A 62 -13.47 0.38 7.15
N THR A 63 -12.54 1.25 6.73
CA THR A 63 -12.18 1.43 5.32
C THR A 63 -10.67 1.37 5.13
N VAL A 64 -10.21 0.90 3.98
CA VAL A 64 -8.81 1.03 3.54
C VAL A 64 -8.76 1.88 2.28
N ALA A 65 -7.84 2.84 2.23
CA ALA A 65 -7.48 3.56 1.01
C ALA A 65 -6.06 3.16 0.63
N TYR A 66 -5.80 2.87 -0.64
CA TYR A 66 -4.48 2.40 -1.10
C TYR A 66 -4.13 2.89 -2.50
N GLY A 67 -2.85 2.77 -2.85
CA GLY A 67 -2.30 3.17 -4.15
C GLY A 67 -1.75 4.58 -4.21
N MET A 68 -1.71 5.32 -3.09
CA MET A 68 -1.00 6.60 -3.03
C MET A 68 0.51 6.36 -2.86
N PRO A 69 1.39 7.09 -3.57
CA PRO A 69 2.83 7.00 -3.35
C PRO A 69 3.22 7.49 -1.94
N GLU A 70 4.19 6.86 -1.29
CA GLU A 70 4.73 7.30 0.00
C GLU A 70 5.42 8.65 -0.11
N SER A 71 6.10 8.92 -1.23
CA SER A 71 6.80 10.18 -1.51
C SER A 71 6.23 10.84 -2.77
N GLN A 72 6.12 12.17 -2.75
CA GLN A 72 5.72 12.99 -3.90
C GLN A 72 6.82 13.12 -4.96
N HIS A 73 8.03 12.69 -4.64
CA HIS A 73 9.17 12.84 -5.52
C HIS A 73 9.63 11.47 -6.01
N GLU A 74 9.88 11.40 -7.32
CA GLU A 74 10.48 10.22 -7.93
C GLU A 74 11.85 9.96 -7.29
N HIS A 75 11.93 8.83 -6.59
CA HIS A 75 13.20 8.28 -6.15
C HIS A 75 13.54 7.12 -7.08
N LYS A 76 14.80 7.05 -7.50
CA LYS A 76 15.34 5.83 -8.14
C LYS A 76 15.46 4.76 -7.06
N LEU A 77 14.35 4.12 -6.74
CA LEU A 77 14.30 2.99 -5.83
C LEU A 77 15.05 1.83 -6.47
N LYS A 78 15.95 1.21 -5.70
CA LYS A 78 16.67 0.02 -6.12
C LYS A 78 16.55 -1.02 -5.03
N PHE A 79 15.94 -2.14 -5.41
CA PHE A 79 15.81 -3.31 -4.58
C PHE A 79 16.49 -4.48 -5.30
N GLU A 80 17.49 -5.11 -4.69
CA GLU A 80 18.23 -6.22 -5.31
C GLU A 80 17.30 -7.41 -5.59
N TRP A 81 16.33 -7.65 -4.71
CA TRP A 81 15.34 -8.71 -4.89
C TRP A 81 14.38 -8.47 -6.06
N SER A 82 14.28 -7.25 -6.60
CA SER A 82 13.38 -6.98 -7.73
C SER A 82 13.90 -7.56 -9.05
N GLU A 83 15.18 -7.92 -9.13
CA GLU A 83 15.77 -8.62 -10.28
C GLU A 83 15.17 -10.03 -10.48
N ASN A 84 14.46 -10.56 -9.49
CA ASN A 84 13.74 -11.83 -9.60
C ASN A 84 12.46 -11.74 -10.44
N PHE A 85 12.00 -10.53 -10.80
CA PHE A 85 10.81 -10.31 -11.62
C PHE A 85 11.16 -10.02 -13.09
N PRO A 86 10.31 -10.43 -14.04
CA PRO A 86 10.48 -10.07 -15.46
C PRO A 86 10.63 -8.57 -15.71
N ASP A 87 9.84 -7.76 -15.02
CA ASP A 87 10.06 -6.32 -14.90
C ASP A 87 10.57 -5.99 -13.50
N SER A 88 11.85 -5.65 -13.41
CA SER A 88 12.56 -5.39 -12.16
C SER A 88 12.42 -3.94 -11.66
N GLU A 89 11.76 -3.06 -12.42
CA GLU A 89 11.60 -1.67 -12.02
C GLU A 89 10.54 -1.55 -10.90
N ILE A 90 10.97 -1.00 -9.76
CA ILE A 90 10.07 -0.59 -8.69
C ILE A 90 9.89 0.92 -8.79
N ARG A 91 8.73 1.36 -9.29
CA ARG A 91 8.45 2.78 -9.56
C ARG A 91 8.33 3.61 -8.30
N GLU A 92 7.69 3.06 -7.29
CA GLU A 92 7.39 3.76 -6.04
C GLU A 92 7.12 2.78 -4.89
N ILE A 93 7.20 3.32 -3.68
CA ILE A 93 6.61 2.71 -2.49
C ILE A 93 5.19 3.27 -2.39
N SER A 94 4.20 2.39 -2.31
CA SER A 94 2.81 2.79 -2.13
C SER A 94 2.38 2.59 -0.68
N ILE A 95 1.44 3.41 -0.22
CA ILE A 95 0.88 3.32 1.13
C ILE A 95 -0.55 2.78 1.09
N ALA A 96 -0.91 2.03 2.13
CA ALA A 96 -2.28 1.67 2.44
C ALA A 96 -2.65 2.21 3.83
N ASP A 97 -3.71 3.02 3.85
CA ASP A 97 -4.22 3.69 5.04
C ASP A 97 -5.52 3.04 5.50
N PHE A 98 -5.52 2.52 6.71
CA PHE A 98 -6.74 2.04 7.35
C PHE A 98 -7.36 3.14 8.19
N PHE A 99 -8.67 3.32 8.01
CA PHE A 99 -9.46 4.26 8.75
C PHE A 99 -10.54 3.55 9.55
N TRP A 100 -10.74 4.02 10.78
CA TRP A 100 -11.86 3.64 11.62
C TRP A 100 -12.68 4.88 11.95
N ARG A 101 -13.96 4.90 11.58
CA ARG A 101 -14.84 6.07 11.75
C ARG A 101 -14.22 7.36 11.19
N GLY A 102 -13.57 7.22 10.03
CA GLY A 102 -12.90 8.32 9.33
C GLY A 102 -11.51 8.71 9.85
N SER A 103 -11.10 8.25 11.03
CA SER A 103 -9.78 8.53 11.60
C SER A 103 -8.72 7.59 11.03
N LEU A 104 -7.56 8.10 10.62
CA LEU A 104 -6.41 7.28 10.24
C LEU A 104 -5.91 6.54 11.48
N VAL A 105 -5.94 5.22 11.46
CA VAL A 105 -5.59 4.37 12.61
C VAL A 105 -4.40 3.46 12.34
N ASP A 106 -4.12 3.16 11.07
CA ASP A 106 -2.96 2.37 10.67
C ASP A 106 -2.50 2.75 9.25
N ARG A 107 -1.20 2.57 8.99
CA ARG A 107 -0.58 2.79 7.68
C ARG A 107 0.50 1.75 7.46
N VAL A 108 0.46 1.09 6.31
CA VAL A 108 1.52 0.17 5.88
C VAL A 108 2.07 0.56 4.51
N ASN A 109 3.35 0.23 4.30
CA ASN A 109 4.01 0.37 3.01
C ASN A 109 3.94 -0.97 2.26
N TYR A 110 3.78 -0.88 0.95
CA TYR A 110 3.88 -1.99 0.03
C TYR A 110 4.46 -1.50 -1.29
N VAL A 111 4.77 -2.42 -2.20
CA VAL A 111 5.28 -2.09 -3.52
C VAL A 111 4.55 -2.88 -4.58
N HIS A 112 4.32 -2.23 -5.72
CA HIS A 112 3.93 -2.89 -6.95
C HIS A 112 5.16 -3.53 -7.59
N VAL A 113 5.04 -4.76 -8.06
CA VAL A 113 6.11 -5.52 -8.72
C VAL A 113 5.72 -5.93 -10.13
N ASP A 114 6.71 -6.33 -10.92
CA ASP A 114 6.54 -6.90 -12.25
C ASP A 114 5.70 -5.99 -13.18
N GLY A 115 5.99 -4.68 -13.17
CA GLY A 115 5.28 -3.70 -14.00
C GLY A 115 3.85 -3.43 -13.54
N GLY A 116 3.54 -3.62 -12.24
CA GLY A 116 2.21 -3.39 -11.66
C GLY A 116 1.28 -4.59 -11.71
N ARG A 117 1.81 -5.80 -11.97
CA ARG A 117 1.05 -7.07 -12.02
C ARG A 117 0.92 -7.76 -10.67
N GLY A 118 1.66 -7.32 -9.66
CA GLY A 118 1.57 -7.85 -8.31
C GLY A 118 1.82 -6.80 -7.24
N ILE A 119 1.48 -7.17 -6.01
CA ILE A 119 1.78 -6.43 -4.78
C ILE A 119 2.58 -7.35 -3.86
N VAL A 120 3.62 -6.81 -3.21
CA VAL A 120 4.36 -7.50 -2.15
C VAL A 120 4.55 -6.57 -0.94
N PRO A 121 4.66 -7.09 0.30
CA PRO A 121 4.84 -6.25 1.47
C PRO A 121 6.19 -5.51 1.44
N LEU A 122 6.25 -4.34 2.05
CA LEU A 122 7.52 -3.65 2.28
C LEU A 122 7.71 -3.42 3.77
N GLY A 123 8.79 -3.97 4.29
CA GLY A 123 9.16 -3.88 5.69
C GLY A 123 10.22 -2.83 5.96
N SER A 124 10.88 -2.99 7.11
CA SER A 124 12.01 -2.16 7.52
C SER A 124 13.35 -2.80 7.14
N GLY A 125 14.45 -2.16 7.54
CA GLY A 125 15.80 -2.67 7.35
C GLY A 125 16.33 -2.49 5.92
N HIS A 126 17.51 -3.05 5.67
CA HIS A 126 18.11 -3.02 4.34
C HIS A 126 17.20 -3.75 3.34
N GLN A 127 17.00 -3.16 2.16
CA GLN A 127 16.12 -3.70 1.11
C GLN A 127 14.63 -3.87 1.52
N GLY A 128 14.20 -3.36 2.68
CA GLY A 128 12.81 -3.49 3.15
C GLY A 128 12.36 -4.93 3.44
N LEU A 129 13.30 -5.82 3.74
CA LEU A 129 13.02 -7.27 3.89
C LEU A 129 12.44 -7.65 5.25
N ARG A 130 12.55 -6.80 6.27
CA ARG A 130 12.08 -7.11 7.63
C ARG A 130 10.60 -6.80 7.79
N ILE A 131 9.77 -7.80 7.59
CA ILE A 131 8.30 -7.67 7.64
C ILE A 131 7.73 -8.29 8.91
N THR A 132 6.51 -7.89 9.26
CA THR A 132 5.71 -8.55 10.30
C THR A 132 4.67 -9.48 9.66
N GLN A 133 4.14 -10.43 10.43
CA GLN A 133 2.99 -11.24 10.04
C GLN A 133 1.80 -10.36 9.63
N TYR A 134 1.60 -9.26 10.35
CA TYR A 134 0.57 -8.28 10.03
C TYR A 134 0.81 -7.61 8.67
N GLY A 135 2.03 -7.13 8.40
CA GLY A 135 2.38 -6.52 7.12
C GLY A 135 2.21 -7.48 5.93
N LEU A 136 2.57 -8.75 6.12
CA LEU A 136 2.30 -9.80 5.15
C LEU A 136 0.80 -10.00 4.90
N ALA A 137 0.00 -10.10 5.98
CA ALA A 137 -1.43 -10.29 5.89
C ALA A 137 -2.11 -9.12 5.16
N VAL A 138 -1.69 -7.88 5.44
CA VAL A 138 -2.22 -6.69 4.75
C VAL A 138 -1.87 -6.72 3.26
N ALA A 139 -0.61 -6.98 2.89
CA ALA A 139 -0.22 -7.03 1.48
C ALA A 139 -1.01 -8.11 0.71
N ARG A 140 -1.24 -9.27 1.33
CA ARG A 140 -2.05 -10.35 0.77
C ARG A 140 -3.51 -9.96 0.61
N LEU A 141 -4.07 -9.29 1.62
CA LEU A 141 -5.43 -8.75 1.57
C LEU A 141 -5.58 -7.75 0.42
N LEU A 142 -4.68 -6.77 0.32
CA LEU A 142 -4.68 -5.76 -0.74
C LEU A 142 -4.55 -6.40 -2.12
N SER A 143 -3.66 -7.38 -2.28
CA SER A 143 -3.52 -8.13 -3.53
C SER A 143 -4.84 -8.77 -3.96
N GLY A 144 -5.56 -9.39 -3.02
CA GLY A 144 -6.85 -10.01 -3.32
C GLY A 144 -7.98 -9.00 -3.57
N ILE A 145 -8.01 -7.87 -2.85
CA ILE A 145 -8.97 -6.78 -3.10
C ILE A 145 -8.75 -6.18 -4.49
N ALA A 146 -7.47 -6.02 -4.88
CA ALA A 146 -7.06 -5.53 -6.19
C ALA A 146 -7.28 -6.54 -7.32
N GLU A 147 -7.68 -7.78 -7.01
CA GLU A 147 -7.91 -8.88 -7.97
C GLU A 147 -6.63 -9.36 -8.65
N TYR A 148 -5.49 -9.33 -7.94
CA TYR A 148 -4.26 -9.99 -8.36
C TYR A 148 -4.23 -11.44 -7.88
N ASP A 149 -4.00 -12.37 -8.81
CA ASP A 149 -4.09 -13.82 -8.55
C ASP A 149 -2.75 -14.49 -8.17
N GLU A 150 -1.62 -13.79 -8.33
CA GLU A 150 -0.26 -14.37 -8.22
C GLU A 150 0.51 -13.94 -6.95
N PHE A 151 -0.18 -13.52 -5.88
CA PHE A 151 0.47 -13.03 -4.66
C PHE A 151 1.55 -13.98 -4.12
N ASP A 152 1.21 -15.26 -3.96
CA ASP A 152 2.11 -16.25 -3.36
C ASP A 152 3.37 -16.48 -4.21
N ARG A 153 3.23 -16.39 -5.54
CA ARG A 153 4.35 -16.48 -6.47
C ARG A 153 5.30 -15.30 -6.27
N TYR A 154 4.77 -14.08 -6.26
CA TYR A 154 5.59 -12.87 -6.09
C TYR A 154 6.21 -12.78 -4.70
N TYR A 155 5.46 -13.09 -3.65
CA TYR A 155 5.98 -13.14 -2.27
C TYR A 155 7.14 -14.14 -2.13
N SER A 156 7.01 -15.33 -2.72
CA SER A 156 8.06 -16.37 -2.65
C SER A 156 9.33 -16.01 -3.44
N SER A 157 9.27 -15.00 -4.30
CA SER A 157 10.43 -14.49 -5.04
C SER A 157 11.25 -13.45 -4.27
N VAL A 158 10.83 -13.07 -3.05
CA VAL A 158 11.52 -12.06 -2.23
C VAL A 158 12.00 -12.72 -0.93
N PRO A 159 13.26 -12.53 -0.51
CA PRO A 159 13.85 -13.19 0.65
C PRO A 159 13.47 -12.49 1.97
N TYR A 160 12.19 -12.46 2.31
CA TYR A 160 11.69 -11.78 3.50
C TYR A 160 12.20 -12.39 4.83
N GLU A 161 12.37 -11.51 5.82
CA GLU A 161 12.72 -11.84 7.21
C GLU A 161 11.54 -11.49 8.12
N LEU A 162 10.76 -12.49 8.54
CA LEU A 162 9.69 -12.30 9.53
C LEU A 162 10.27 -11.98 10.91
N GLN A 163 9.73 -10.94 11.56
CA GLN A 163 10.25 -10.43 12.84
C GLN A 163 9.43 -10.87 14.07
N ASP A 164 8.27 -11.49 13.89
CA ASP A 164 7.28 -11.84 14.92
C ASP A 164 6.67 -13.24 14.76
#